data_AF-A0A969TKI8-F1
#
_entry.id   AF-A0A969TKI8-F1
#
_cell.length_a   1.000
_cell.length_b   1.000
_cell.length_c   1.000
_cell.angle_alpha   90.00
_cell.angle_beta   90.00
_cell.angle_gamma   90.00
#
_symmetry.space_group_name_H-M   'P 1'
#
loop_
_entity.id
_entity.type
_entity.pdbx_description
1 polymer ?
#
loop_
_entity_poly.entity_id
_entity_poly.type
_entity_poly.pdbx_seq_one_letter_code
_entity_poly.pdbx_strand_id
1 'polypeptide(L)'
;MTGRADFSHVEWELLVRGFTRPAELVSLAEPGGIVLETVHMFLAFGEARKRFVSFDLIQELLQPFAEEEIHRRIEEARRFSQEPVSFERYHEMVLNDLRYAMETLRAKATAEEVEAYQQMVLYICQRVAAAYDEQYQGQHDLQGVTPNEQAVIDDVQKVLTGPQNWIEKITEDIRQFFGGGTAKS
;
A
#
# COMPACT_ATOMS: atom_id res chain seq x y z
N MET A 1 -7.96 -17.85 14.71
CA MET A 1 -6.86 -17.39 13.85
C MET A 1 -7.42 -17.41 12.45
N THR A 2 -7.33 -16.29 11.77
CA THR A 2 -7.82 -16.12 10.41
C THR A 2 -6.73 -16.53 9.43
N GLY A 3 -7.09 -17.18 8.33
CA GLY A 3 -6.15 -17.61 7.29
C GLY A 3 -6.75 -17.50 5.90
N ARG A 4 -6.00 -17.96 4.90
CA ARG A 4 -6.35 -17.90 3.46
C ARG A 4 -7.73 -18.45 3.16
N ALA A 5 -8.15 -19.50 3.87
CA ALA A 5 -9.42 -20.19 3.67
C ALA A 5 -10.65 -19.35 4.07
N ASP A 6 -10.47 -18.34 4.92
CA ASP A 6 -11.54 -17.43 5.35
C ASP A 6 -11.85 -16.35 4.29
N PHE A 7 -10.99 -16.23 3.28
CA PHE A 7 -11.13 -15.28 2.18
C PHE A 7 -11.41 -15.98 0.85
N SER A 8 -12.33 -15.42 0.08
CA SER A 8 -12.46 -15.74 -1.34
C SER A 8 -11.16 -15.40 -2.09
N HIS A 9 -11.04 -15.87 -3.32
CA HIS A 9 -9.88 -15.56 -4.15
C HIS A 9 -9.70 -14.05 -4.37
N VAL A 10 -10.78 -13.34 -4.70
CA VAL A 10 -10.76 -11.90 -4.96
C VAL A 10 -10.40 -11.10 -3.71
N GLU A 11 -10.97 -11.47 -2.55
CA GLU A 11 -10.66 -10.83 -1.27
C GLU A 11 -9.19 -11.04 -0.89
N TRP A 12 -8.66 -12.24 -1.09
CA TRP A 12 -7.26 -12.51 -0.83
C TRP A 12 -6.33 -11.68 -1.72
N GLU A 13 -6.60 -11.63 -3.03
CA GLU A 13 -5.85 -10.79 -3.95
C GLU A 13 -5.94 -9.30 -3.61
N LEU A 14 -7.07 -8.87 -3.05
CA LEU A 14 -7.25 -7.51 -2.56
C LEU A 14 -6.38 -7.24 -1.33
N LEU A 15 -6.30 -8.16 -0.36
CA LEU A 15 -5.37 -8.05 0.77
C LEU A 15 -3.92 -8.02 0.29
N VAL A 16 -3.55 -8.87 -0.67
CA VAL A 16 -2.22 -8.87 -1.28
C VAL A 16 -1.93 -7.50 -1.92
N ARG A 17 -2.83 -6.99 -2.78
CA ARG A 17 -2.70 -5.65 -3.38
C ARG A 17 -2.63 -4.54 -2.33
N GLY A 18 -3.35 -4.69 -1.23
CA GLY A 18 -3.41 -3.73 -0.14
C GLY A 18 -2.06 -3.47 0.55
N PHE A 19 -1.04 -4.32 0.38
CA PHE A 19 0.31 -4.02 0.85
C PHE A 19 1.35 -3.89 -0.26
N THR A 20 1.16 -4.52 -1.43
CA THR A 20 2.13 -4.39 -2.53
C THR A 20 2.02 -3.05 -3.24
N ARG A 21 0.79 -2.63 -3.56
CA ARG A 21 0.57 -1.40 -4.32
C ARG A 21 0.99 -0.14 -3.55
N PRO A 22 0.77 -0.03 -2.22
CA PRO A 22 1.36 1.05 -1.43
C PRO A 22 2.90 1.07 -1.50
N ALA A 23 3.55 -0.10 -1.47
CA ALA A 23 5.01 -0.19 -1.58
C ALA A 23 5.50 0.25 -2.97
N GLU A 24 4.82 -0.18 -4.03
CA GLU A 24 5.06 0.24 -5.43
C GLU A 24 4.84 1.75 -5.60
N LEU A 25 3.80 2.30 -4.98
CA LEU A 25 3.50 3.73 -5.06
C LEU A 25 4.57 4.59 -4.40
N VAL A 26 5.14 4.13 -3.28
CA VAL A 26 6.29 4.78 -2.63
C VAL A 26 7.51 4.76 -3.54
N SER A 27 7.82 3.61 -4.17
CA SER A 27 8.98 3.55 -5.07
C SER A 27 8.86 4.47 -6.30
N LEU A 28 7.63 4.67 -6.78
CA LEU A 28 7.32 5.55 -7.90
C LEU A 28 7.23 7.04 -7.53
N ALA A 29 7.35 7.42 -6.26
CA ALA A 29 7.18 8.80 -5.81
C ALA A 29 8.29 9.75 -6.31
N GLU A 30 9.44 9.21 -6.73
CA GLU A 30 10.58 9.97 -7.26
C GLU A 30 10.93 9.59 -8.71
N PRO A 31 11.15 10.56 -9.62
CA PRO A 31 11.60 10.28 -10.98
C PRO A 31 13.12 10.01 -11.00
N GLY A 32 13.55 8.77 -10.80
CA GLY A 32 14.99 8.53 -10.58
C GLY A 32 15.62 7.14 -10.72
N GLY A 33 14.89 6.02 -10.84
CA GLY A 33 15.52 4.75 -11.24
C GLY A 33 14.98 3.48 -10.58
N ILE A 34 14.48 2.59 -11.44
CA ILE A 34 13.68 1.39 -11.14
C ILE A 34 14.54 0.14 -10.82
N VAL A 35 15.88 0.23 -10.85
CA VAL A 35 16.73 -0.98 -10.78
C VAL A 35 16.84 -1.57 -9.36
N LEU A 36 16.47 -0.81 -8.33
CA LEU A 36 16.60 -1.21 -6.92
C LEU A 36 15.27 -1.62 -6.28
N GLU A 37 14.15 -1.34 -6.93
CA GLU A 37 12.80 -1.45 -6.38
C GLU A 37 12.45 -2.91 -6.03
N THR A 38 12.83 -3.88 -6.87
CA THR A 38 12.57 -5.30 -6.62
C THR A 38 13.36 -5.82 -5.43
N VAL A 39 14.63 -5.42 -5.31
CA VAL A 39 15.52 -5.86 -4.24
C VAL A 39 15.06 -5.27 -2.91
N HIS A 40 14.68 -3.99 -2.89
CA HIS A 40 14.20 -3.31 -1.70
C HIS A 40 12.83 -3.85 -1.24
N MET A 41 11.91 -4.09 -2.17
CA MET A 41 10.64 -4.75 -1.84
C MET A 41 10.85 -6.18 -1.33
N PHE A 42 11.73 -6.96 -1.95
CA PHE A 42 12.03 -8.34 -1.50
C PHE A 42 12.65 -8.35 -0.10
N LEU A 43 13.60 -7.47 0.18
CA LEU A 43 14.19 -7.31 1.51
C LEU A 43 13.14 -6.86 2.53
N ALA A 44 12.30 -5.88 2.18
CA ALA A 44 11.22 -5.40 3.03
C ALA A 44 10.21 -6.51 3.36
N PHE A 45 9.81 -7.33 2.38
CA PHE A 45 8.91 -8.47 2.60
C PHE A 45 9.57 -9.57 3.43
N GLY A 46 10.84 -9.87 3.17
CA GLY A 46 11.60 -10.85 3.95
C GLY A 46 11.80 -10.43 5.41
N GLU A 47 12.06 -9.15 5.65
CA GLU A 47 12.15 -8.56 6.99
C GLU A 47 10.78 -8.53 7.69
N ALA A 48 9.72 -8.11 6.99
CA ALA A 48 8.35 -8.14 7.50
C ALA A 48 7.97 -9.57 7.92
N ARG A 49 8.31 -10.57 7.09
CA ARG A 49 8.04 -11.98 7.41
C ARG A 49 8.72 -12.42 8.71
N LYS A 50 9.94 -11.99 8.98
CA LYS A 50 10.64 -12.26 10.25
C LYS A 50 10.00 -11.52 11.42
N ARG A 51 9.62 -10.26 11.21
CA ARG A 51 9.06 -9.38 12.24
C ARG A 51 7.66 -9.81 12.70
N PHE A 52 6.82 -10.24 11.78
CA PHE A 52 5.43 -10.63 12.02
C PHE A 52 5.24 -12.15 12.02
N VAL A 53 6.25 -12.90 12.48
CA VAL A 53 6.24 -14.38 12.51
C VAL A 53 5.15 -14.97 13.41
N SER A 54 4.68 -14.21 14.39
CA SER A 54 3.62 -14.63 15.32
C SER A 54 2.20 -14.51 14.76
N PHE A 55 2.02 -13.99 13.54
CA PHE A 55 0.71 -13.79 12.92
C PHE A 55 0.57 -14.66 11.67
N ASP A 56 -0.16 -15.76 11.79
CA ASP A 56 -0.33 -16.75 10.71
C ASP A 56 -0.92 -16.12 9.44
N LEU A 57 -1.94 -15.27 9.57
CA LEU A 57 -2.51 -14.51 8.45
C LEU A 57 -1.44 -13.73 7.68
N ILE A 58 -0.54 -13.06 8.39
CA ILE A 58 0.53 -12.25 7.80
C ILE A 58 1.58 -13.13 7.12
N GLN A 59 1.91 -14.27 7.73
CA GLN A 59 2.81 -15.25 7.11
C GLN A 59 2.23 -15.80 5.80
N GLU A 60 0.96 -16.14 5.78
CA GLU A 60 0.28 -16.63 4.58
C GLU A 60 0.19 -15.54 3.50
N LEU A 61 -0.06 -14.28 3.86
CA LEU A 61 -0.06 -13.16 2.93
C LEU A 61 1.30 -12.92 2.29
N LEU A 62 2.39 -13.04 3.07
CA LEU A 62 3.76 -12.84 2.58
C LEU A 62 4.35 -14.07 1.87
N GLN A 63 3.73 -15.25 2.00
CA GLN A 63 4.20 -16.50 1.41
C GLN A 63 4.35 -16.49 -0.12
N PRO A 64 3.42 -15.92 -0.93
CA PRO A 64 3.46 -16.00 -2.39
C PRO A 64 4.52 -15.12 -3.05
N PHE A 65 5.25 -14.31 -2.29
CA PHE A 65 6.20 -13.33 -2.80
C PHE A 65 7.56 -13.97 -3.13
N ALA A 66 7.55 -14.85 -4.13
CA ALA A 66 8.74 -15.24 -4.87
C ALA A 66 9.23 -14.07 -5.73
N GLU A 67 10.52 -14.09 -6.07
CA GLU A 67 11.21 -13.03 -6.82
C GLU A 67 10.49 -12.67 -8.14
N GLU A 68 9.91 -13.67 -8.83
CA GLU A 68 9.20 -13.46 -10.09
C GLU A 68 7.88 -12.69 -9.96
N GLU A 69 7.13 -12.87 -8.86
CA GLU A 69 5.86 -12.18 -8.63
C GLU A 69 6.08 -10.69 -8.32
N ILE A 70 7.15 -10.39 -7.57
CA ILE A 70 7.57 -9.01 -7.28
C ILE A 70 7.99 -8.30 -8.57
N HIS A 71 8.83 -8.96 -9.38
CA HIS A 71 9.26 -8.41 -10.67
C HIS A 71 8.08 -8.09 -11.60
N ARG A 72 7.09 -8.98 -11.70
CA ARG A 72 5.92 -8.74 -12.55
C ARG A 72 5.14 -7.50 -12.11
N ARG A 73 4.91 -7.34 -10.80
CA ARG A 73 4.13 -6.22 -10.24
C ARG A 73 4.83 -4.87 -10.42
N ILE A 74 6.16 -4.84 -10.27
CA ILE A 74 6.95 -3.63 -10.53
C ILE A 74 6.90 -3.25 -12.00
N GLU A 75 7.06 -4.21 -12.91
CA GLU A 75 6.96 -3.93 -14.35
C GLU A 75 5.55 -3.47 -14.75
N GLU A 76 4.49 -4.01 -14.13
CA GLU A 76 3.12 -3.50 -14.27
C GLU A 76 3.01 -2.04 -13.81
N ALA A 77 3.47 -1.72 -12.59
CA ALA A 77 3.44 -0.36 -12.04
C ALA A 77 4.23 0.63 -12.91
N ARG A 78 5.39 0.22 -13.42
CA ARG A 78 6.20 0.99 -14.37
C ARG A 78 5.48 1.23 -15.70
N ARG A 79 4.79 0.24 -16.24
CA ARG A 79 3.98 0.43 -17.46
C ARG A 79 2.85 1.40 -17.20
N PHE A 80 2.19 1.31 -16.05
CA PHE A 80 1.13 2.25 -15.67
C PHE A 80 1.63 3.69 -15.49
N SER A 81 2.86 3.91 -14.99
CA SER A 81 3.46 5.25 -14.91
C SER A 81 3.95 5.79 -16.26
N GLN A 82 4.12 4.92 -17.27
CA GLN A 82 4.49 5.27 -18.65
C GLN A 82 3.29 5.45 -19.59
N GLU A 83 2.13 4.87 -19.24
CA GLU A 83 0.85 5.14 -19.90
C GLU A 83 0.28 6.51 -19.49
N PRO A 84 -0.67 7.11 -20.22
CA PRO A 84 -1.27 8.42 -19.88
C PRO A 84 -2.12 8.44 -18.59
N VAL A 85 -1.96 7.44 -17.72
CA VAL A 85 -2.50 7.42 -16.37
C VAL A 85 -1.49 8.15 -15.48
N SER A 86 -1.85 9.36 -15.03
CA SER A 86 -0.95 10.17 -14.20
C SER A 86 -0.71 9.52 -12.84
N PHE A 87 0.41 9.86 -12.19
CA PHE A 87 0.75 9.40 -10.84
C PHE A 87 -0.41 9.61 -9.86
N GLU A 88 -1.13 10.71 -9.96
CA GLU A 88 -2.28 11.05 -9.11
C GLU A 88 -3.40 10.00 -9.24
N ARG A 89 -3.70 9.54 -10.46
CA ARG A 89 -4.74 8.53 -10.68
C ARG A 89 -4.31 7.17 -10.15
N TYR A 90 -3.04 6.81 -10.30
CA TYR A 90 -2.50 5.59 -9.70
C TYR A 90 -2.55 5.67 -8.17
N HIS A 91 -2.10 6.78 -7.59
CA HIS A 91 -2.15 7.08 -6.16
C HIS A 91 -3.56 6.89 -5.59
N GLU A 92 -4.58 7.50 -6.21
CA GLU A 92 -5.98 7.34 -5.79
C GLU A 92 -6.47 5.88 -5.86
N MET A 93 -6.13 5.17 -6.94
CA MET A 93 -6.48 3.75 -7.10
C MET A 93 -5.87 2.90 -5.98
N VAL A 94 -4.59 3.09 -5.68
CA VAL A 94 -3.89 2.36 -4.62
C VAL A 94 -4.52 2.63 -3.25
N LEU A 95 -4.84 3.90 -2.94
CA LEU A 95 -5.49 4.22 -1.67
C LEU A 95 -6.90 3.60 -1.58
N ASN A 96 -7.63 3.50 -2.69
CA ASN A 96 -8.93 2.83 -2.71
C ASN A 96 -8.81 1.31 -2.49
N ASP A 97 -7.87 0.65 -3.16
CA ASP A 97 -7.62 -0.78 -2.94
C ASP A 97 -7.28 -1.05 -1.47
N LEU A 98 -6.45 -0.19 -0.87
CA LEU A 98 -6.08 -0.32 0.53
C LEU A 98 -7.29 -0.12 1.45
N ARG A 99 -8.20 0.81 1.15
CA ARG A 99 -9.46 0.97 1.91
C ARG A 99 -10.31 -0.30 1.84
N TYR A 100 -10.54 -0.84 0.65
CA TYR A 100 -11.33 -2.07 0.48
C TYR A 100 -10.65 -3.28 1.14
N ALA A 101 -9.32 -3.36 1.10
CA ALA A 101 -8.56 -4.39 1.80
C ALA A 101 -8.78 -4.30 3.32
N MET A 102 -8.70 -3.09 3.89
CA MET A 102 -8.93 -2.87 5.31
C MET A 102 -10.36 -3.18 5.75
N GLU A 103 -11.37 -2.86 4.93
CA GLU A 103 -12.77 -3.25 5.18
C GLU A 103 -12.94 -4.76 5.17
N THR A 104 -12.42 -5.42 4.12
CA THR A 104 -12.46 -6.88 3.96
C THR A 104 -11.79 -7.57 5.15
N LEU A 105 -10.64 -7.06 5.58
CA LEU A 105 -9.90 -7.60 6.70
C LEU A 105 -10.67 -7.43 8.02
N ARG A 106 -11.17 -6.23 8.31
CA ARG A 106 -11.93 -5.94 9.55
C ARG A 106 -13.22 -6.73 9.67
N ALA A 107 -13.84 -7.10 8.54
CA ALA A 107 -15.05 -7.90 8.55
C ALA A 107 -14.82 -9.36 8.98
N LYS A 108 -13.58 -9.87 8.91
CA LYS A 108 -13.28 -11.30 9.06
C LYS A 108 -12.19 -11.61 10.10
N ALA A 109 -11.20 -10.74 10.25
CA ALA A 109 -10.05 -10.93 11.12
C ALA A 109 -10.26 -10.33 12.52
N THR A 110 -9.43 -10.74 13.48
CA THR A 110 -9.44 -10.13 14.82
C THR A 110 -8.83 -8.72 14.81
N ALA A 111 -9.07 -7.94 15.87
CA ALA A 111 -8.51 -6.60 15.99
C ALA A 111 -6.97 -6.62 15.98
N GLU A 112 -6.37 -7.62 16.60
CA GLU A 112 -4.91 -7.81 16.64
C GLU A 112 -4.34 -8.16 15.26
N GLU A 113 -5.05 -8.98 14.48
CA GLU A 113 -4.66 -9.33 13.10
C GLU A 113 -4.80 -8.12 12.16
N VAL A 114 -5.83 -7.29 12.36
CA VAL A 114 -6.00 -6.01 11.65
C VAL A 114 -4.86 -5.05 11.97
N GLU A 115 -4.51 -4.91 13.25
CA GLU A 115 -3.39 -4.06 13.67
C GLU A 115 -2.05 -4.56 13.11
N ALA A 116 -1.81 -5.87 13.17
CA ALA A 116 -0.61 -6.49 12.59
C ALA A 116 -0.48 -6.21 11.09
N TYR A 117 -1.59 -6.29 10.35
CA TYR A 117 -1.60 -5.96 8.93
C TYR A 117 -1.30 -4.48 8.67
N GLN A 118 -1.88 -3.55 9.45
CA GLN A 118 -1.57 -2.12 9.35
C GLN A 118 -0.09 -1.83 9.60
N GLN A 119 0.46 -2.41 10.67
CA GLN A 119 1.87 -2.25 11.02
C GLN A 119 2.78 -2.87 9.94
N MET A 120 2.40 -4.00 9.35
CA MET A 120 3.13 -4.64 8.26
C MET A 120 3.18 -3.74 7.02
N VAL A 121 2.04 -3.21 6.57
CA VAL A 121 1.98 -2.33 5.39
C VAL A 121 2.88 -1.10 5.60
N LEU A 122 2.77 -0.43 6.74
CA LEU A 122 3.60 0.73 7.06
C LEU A 122 5.09 0.38 7.11
N TYR A 123 5.43 -0.74 7.74
CA TYR A 123 6.81 -1.20 7.81
C TYR A 123 7.41 -1.40 6.41
N ILE A 124 6.68 -2.07 5.52
CA ILE A 124 7.11 -2.31 4.15
C ILE A 124 7.35 -0.99 3.42
N CYS A 125 6.39 -0.06 3.45
CA CYS A 125 6.54 1.24 2.79
C CYS A 125 7.75 2.03 3.32
N GLN A 126 7.95 2.05 4.63
CA GLN A 126 9.10 2.71 5.25
C GLN A 126 10.43 2.07 4.85
N ARG A 127 10.50 0.73 4.76
CA ARG A 127 11.71 0.03 4.34
C ARG A 127 12.02 0.25 2.86
N VAL A 128 11.00 0.31 2.00
CA VAL A 128 11.18 0.63 0.58
C VAL A 128 11.78 2.03 0.41
N ALA A 129 11.24 3.03 1.10
CA ALA A 129 11.77 4.40 1.04
C ALA A 129 13.18 4.52 1.64
N ALA A 130 13.45 3.84 2.77
CA ALA A 130 14.74 3.92 3.45
C ALA A 130 15.89 3.25 2.67
N ALA A 131 15.59 2.33 1.76
CA ALA A 131 16.60 1.51 1.13
C ALA A 131 17.47 2.26 0.09
N TYR A 132 17.07 3.47 -0.32
CA TYR A 132 17.90 4.35 -1.15
C TYR A 132 19.21 4.79 -0.43
N ASP A 133 19.14 5.01 0.89
CA ASP A 133 20.27 5.51 1.71
C ASP A 133 21.33 4.43 2.00
N GLU A 134 20.89 3.20 2.28
CA GLU A 134 21.76 2.09 2.71
C GLU A 134 22.68 1.58 1.58
N GLN A 135 22.24 1.61 0.32
CA GLN A 135 23.00 1.04 -0.80
C GLN A 135 23.95 2.03 -1.47
N TYR A 136 23.74 3.34 -1.33
CA TYR A 136 24.49 4.36 -2.09
C TYR A 136 25.52 5.16 -1.28
N GLN A 137 25.78 4.83 -0.01
CA GLN A 137 26.86 5.41 0.83
C GLN A 137 27.14 6.92 0.57
N GLY A 138 26.10 7.74 0.42
CA GLY A 138 26.24 9.18 0.18
C GLY A 138 26.80 9.61 -1.18
N GLN A 139 26.68 8.80 -2.24
CA GLN A 139 27.10 9.18 -3.61
C GLN A 139 26.07 10.05 -4.38
N HIS A 140 24.87 10.25 -3.83
CA HIS A 140 23.84 11.13 -4.37
C HIS A 140 23.35 12.12 -3.29
N ASP A 141 22.93 13.32 -3.70
CA ASP A 141 22.42 14.39 -2.81
C ASP A 141 21.07 14.05 -2.13
N LEU A 142 20.48 12.90 -2.44
CA LEU A 142 19.27 12.38 -1.81
C LEU A 142 19.66 11.49 -0.62
N GLN A 143 19.64 12.05 0.59
CA GLN A 143 19.84 11.32 1.84
C GLN A 143 18.47 10.94 2.43
N GLY A 144 18.25 9.65 2.67
CA GLY A 144 17.07 9.14 3.37
C GLY A 144 15.75 9.22 2.59
N VAL A 145 14.64 9.10 3.33
CA VAL A 145 13.26 9.19 2.80
C VAL A 145 13.02 10.61 2.28
N THR A 146 12.65 10.71 1.00
CA THR A 146 12.37 11.99 0.34
C THR A 146 11.03 12.58 0.78
N PRO A 147 10.79 13.90 0.59
CA PRO A 147 9.50 14.51 0.90
C PRO A 147 8.31 13.89 0.13
N ASN A 148 8.52 13.46 -1.11
CA ASN A 148 7.45 12.85 -1.92
C ASN A 148 7.12 11.44 -1.42
N GLU A 149 8.14 10.62 -1.12
CA GLU A 149 7.93 9.30 -0.49
C GLU A 149 7.24 9.44 0.86
N GLN A 150 7.66 10.40 1.69
CA GLN A 150 7.03 10.65 2.98
C GLN A 150 5.56 11.06 2.83
N ALA A 151 5.23 11.90 1.86
CA ALA A 151 3.84 12.28 1.58
C ALA A 151 2.96 11.07 1.22
N VAL A 152 3.47 10.14 0.41
CA VAL A 152 2.79 8.88 0.09
C VAL A 152 2.61 8.02 1.35
N ILE A 153 3.65 7.86 2.16
CA ILE A 153 3.60 7.09 3.41
C ILE A 153 2.54 7.68 4.36
N ASP A 154 2.48 9.00 4.49
CA ASP A 154 1.50 9.69 5.32
C ASP A 154 0.06 9.42 4.84
N ASP A 155 -0.17 9.43 3.52
CA ASP A 155 -1.48 9.14 2.95
C ASP A 155 -1.89 7.67 3.12
N VAL A 156 -0.96 6.73 2.97
CA VAL A 156 -1.14 5.32 3.32
C VAL A 156 -1.49 5.17 4.80
N GLN A 157 -0.76 5.84 5.70
CA GLN A 157 -1.02 5.81 7.13
C GLN A 157 -2.42 6.33 7.48
N LYS A 158 -2.85 7.44 6.84
CA LYS A 158 -4.21 7.98 7.02
C LYS A 158 -5.28 6.97 6.60
N VAL A 159 -5.07 6.19 5.55
CA VAL A 159 -6.02 5.14 5.15
C VAL A 159 -6.04 3.99 6.15
N LEU A 160 -4.87 3.52 6.58
CA LEU A 160 -4.75 2.40 7.52
C LEU A 160 -5.43 2.71 8.85
N THR A 161 -5.16 3.91 9.39
CA THR A 161 -5.65 4.37 10.71
C THR A 161 -6.96 5.14 10.65
N GLY A 162 -7.42 5.46 9.43
CA GLY A 162 -8.58 6.31 9.19
C GLY A 162 -9.92 5.68 9.57
N PRO A 163 -10.96 6.50 9.67
CA PRO A 163 -12.27 6.07 10.11
C PRO A 163 -12.90 5.09 9.12
N GLN A 164 -13.64 4.11 9.66
CA GLN A 164 -14.21 2.97 8.95
C GLN A 164 -15.41 3.33 8.05
N ASN A 165 -15.84 4.59 8.05
CA ASN A 165 -17.03 5.08 7.34
C ASN A 165 -16.69 5.92 6.10
N TRP A 166 -15.54 5.67 5.47
CA TRP A 166 -15.09 6.47 4.33
C TRP A 166 -16.08 6.42 3.14
N ILE A 167 -16.81 5.31 2.94
CA ILE A 167 -17.89 5.22 1.94
C ILE A 167 -19.05 6.14 2.28
N GLU A 168 -19.50 6.16 3.54
CA GLU A 168 -20.56 7.06 4.00
C GLU A 168 -20.12 8.52 3.87
N LYS A 169 -18.85 8.80 4.20
CA LYS A 169 -18.25 10.12 4.06
C LYS A 169 -18.18 10.58 2.61
N ILE A 170 -17.73 9.73 1.68
CA ILE A 170 -17.75 10.04 0.23
C ILE A 170 -19.18 10.25 -0.25
N THR A 171 -20.11 9.40 0.18
CA THR A 171 -21.53 9.52 -0.21
C THR A 171 -22.12 10.83 0.29
N GLU A 172 -21.77 11.26 1.50
CA GLU A 172 -22.18 12.53 2.08
C GLU A 172 -21.48 13.73 1.41
N ASP A 173 -20.19 13.64 1.11
CA ASP A 173 -19.43 14.68 0.40
C ASP A 173 -19.99 14.88 -1.03
N ILE A 174 -20.30 13.78 -1.75
CA ILE A 174 -20.99 13.82 -3.05
C ILE A 174 -22.38 14.43 -2.89
N ARG A 175 -23.16 14.01 -1.89
CA ARG A 175 -24.48 14.60 -1.62
C ARG A 175 -24.39 16.09 -1.34
N GLN A 176 -23.39 16.56 -0.59
CA GLN A 176 -23.21 17.99 -0.29
C GLN A 176 -22.74 18.78 -1.52
N PHE A 177 -21.84 18.20 -2.32
CA PHE A 177 -21.32 18.82 -3.53
C PHE A 177 -22.39 18.96 -4.63
N PHE A 178 -23.23 17.94 -4.83
CA PHE A 178 -24.32 17.96 -5.82
C PHE A 178 -25.66 18.44 -5.26
N GLY A 179 -25.86 18.44 -3.94
CA GLY A 179 -27.11 18.81 -3.26
C GLY A 179 -27.18 20.27 -2.80
N GLY A 180 -26.09 21.05 -2.90
CA GLY A 180 -26.07 22.48 -2.59
C GLY A 180 -26.77 23.39 -3.61
N GLY A 181 -27.40 22.82 -4.64
CA GLY A 181 -27.99 23.54 -5.77
C GLY A 181 -29.52 23.48 -5.85
N THR A 182 -30.27 23.84 -4.81
CA THR A 182 -31.69 24.16 -4.97
C THR A 182 -32.14 25.38 -4.16
N ALA A 183 -32.47 26.43 -4.91
CA ALA A 183 -33.50 27.45 -4.69
C ALA A 183 -33.41 28.34 -3.44
N LYS A 184 -32.78 29.51 -3.59
CA LYS A 184 -33.40 30.75 -3.08
C LYS A 184 -34.46 31.18 -4.10
N SER A 185 -35.71 30.96 -3.75
CA SER A 185 -36.86 31.69 -4.30
C SER A 185 -37.20 32.84 -3.38
#